data_AF-A0A519V362-F1
#
_entry.id   AF-A0A519V362-F1
#
_cell.length_a   1.000
_cell.length_b   1.000
_cell.length_c   1.000
_cell.angle_alpha   90.00
_cell.angle_beta   90.00
_cell.angle_gamma   90.00
#
_symmetry.space_group_name_H-M   'P 1'
#
loop_
_entity.id
_entity.type
_entity.pdbx_description
1 polymer ?
#
loop_
_entity_poly.entity_id
_entity_poly.type
_entity_poly.pdbx_seq_one_letter_code
_entity_poly.pdbx_strand_id
1 'polypeptide(L)' 'MSNEIMNIAIVDDHTLFRSGLASLLSEFDEINVVFEATNGSDL' A
#
# COMPACT_ATOMS: atom_id res chain seq x y z
N MET A 1 20.85 -14.04 -1.60
CA MET A 1 19.39 -14.16 -1.78
C MET A 1 18.90 -12.76 -2.07
N SER A 2 18.36 -12.49 -3.25
CA SER A 2 17.78 -11.17 -3.54
C SER A 2 16.49 -11.04 -2.73
N ASN A 3 16.38 -10.00 -1.90
CA ASN A 3 15.09 -9.63 -1.32
C ASN A 3 14.31 -8.89 -2.42
N GLU A 4 13.42 -9.62 -3.09
CA GLU A 4 12.52 -9.05 -4.09
C GLU A 4 11.50 -8.17 -3.36
N ILE A 5 11.48 -6.88 -3.70
CA ILE A 5 10.52 -5.92 -3.15
C ILE A 5 9.21 -6.04 -3.94
N MET A 6 8.12 -6.32 -3.24
CA MET A 6 6.77 -6.33 -3.79
C MET A 6 6.18 -4.92 -3.74
N ASN A 7 5.98 -4.33 -4.91
CA ASN A 7 5.30 -3.04 -5.03
C ASN A 7 3.78 -3.24 -5.00
N ILE A 8 3.07 -2.50 -4.14
CA ILE A 8 1.63 -2.62 -3.92
C ILE A 8 0.96 -1.24 -4.03
N ALA A 9 -0.23 -1.22 -4.61
CA ALA A 9 -1.14 -0.07 -4.58
C ALA A 9 -2.38 -0.41 -3.73
N ILE A 10 -2.88 0.55 -2.96
CA ILE A 10 -4.06 0.37 -2.10
C ILE A 10 -5.17 1.30 -2.60
N VAL A 11 -6.34 0.74 -2.91
CA VAL A 11 -7.53 1.51 -3.31
C VAL A 11 -8.67 1.21 -2.34
N ASP A 12 -9.09 2.23 -1.60
CA ASP A 12 -10.18 2.14 -0.63
C ASP A 12 -10.76 3.54 -0.40
N ASP A 13 -12.09 3.66 -0.36
CA ASP A 13 -12.82 4.92 -0.18
C ASP A 13 -12.81 5.43 1.28
N HIS A 14 -12.23 4.66 2.21
CA HIS A 14 -12.08 5.01 3.61
C HIS A 14 -10.63 5.31 3.98
N THR A 15 -10.32 6.61 4.13
CA THR A 15 -8.98 7.11 4.49
C THR A 15 -8.36 6.44 5.72
N LEU A 16 -9.14 6.23 6.79
CA LEU A 16 -8.61 5.61 8.02
C LEU A 16 -8.11 4.18 7.77
N PHE A 17 -8.86 3.40 7.00
CA PHE A 17 -8.50 2.01 6.72
C PHE A 17 -7.27 1.94 5.81
N ARG A 18 -7.25 2.75 4.75
CA ARG A 18 -6.13 2.83 3.80
C ARG A 18 -4.82 3.23 4.49
N SER A 19 -4.83 4.31 5.26
CA SER A 19 -3.63 4.77 5.97
C SER A 19 -3.21 3.82 7.10
N GLY A 20 -4.16 3.18 7.78
CA GLY A 20 -3.88 2.12 8.75
C GLY A 20 -3.21 0.91 8.11
N LEU A 21 -3.74 0.44 6.97
CA LEU A 21 -3.18 -0.68 6.22
C LEU A 21 -1.79 -0.34 5.66
N ALA A 22 -1.59 0.84 5.10
CA ALA A 22 -0.28 1.29 4.62
C ALA A 22 0.76 1.31 5.75
N SER A 23 0.38 1.79 6.95
CA SER A 23 1.26 1.78 8.12
C SER A 23 1.64 0.36 8.54
N LEU A 24 0.69 -0.58 8.57
CA LEU A 24 0.95 -1.97 8.91
C LEU A 24 1.86 -2.65 7.87
N LEU A 25 1.62 -2.39 6.58
CA LEU A 25 2.42 -2.96 5.50
C LEU A 25 3.84 -2.39 5.45
N SER A 26 4.05 -1.16 5.93
CA SER A 26 5.39 -0.53 5.99
C SER A 26 6.33 -1.18 7.01
N GLU A 27 5.82 -2.05 7.90
CA GLU A 27 6.63 -2.82 8.84
C GLU A 27 7.37 -4.01 8.16
N PHE A 28 7.04 -4.33 6.91
CA PHE A 28 7.64 -5.43 6.15
C PHE A 28 8.66 -4.88 5.13
N ASP A 29 9.94 -5.25 5.29
CA ASP A 29 11.02 -4.80 4.39
C ASP A 29 10.87 -5.27 2.93
N GLU A 30 10.06 -6.31 2.69
CA GLU A 30 9.77 -6.82 1.35
C GLU A 30 8.58 -6.13 0.67
N ILE A 31 7.89 -5.22 1.36
CA ILE A 31 6.69 -4.55 0.85
C ILE A 31 6.95 -3.05 0.66
N ASN A 32 6.59 -2.56 -0.52
CA ASN A 32 6.65 -1.15 -0.84
C ASN A 32 5.29 -0.66 -1.33
N VAL A 33 4.60 0.14 -0.52
CA VAL A 33 3.35 0.79 -0.91
C VAL A 33 3.69 1.97 -1.81
N VAL A 34 3.48 1.83 -3.11
CA VAL A 34 3.83 2.85 -4.11
C VAL A 34 2.71 3.84 -4.37
N PHE A 35 1.47 3.49 -4.00
CA PHE A 35 0.31 4.28 -4.36
C PHE A 35 -0.90 4.03 -3.44
N GLU A 36 -1.65 5.09 -3.16
CA GLU A 36 -2.90 5.08 -2.40
C GLU A 36 -3.97 5.88 -3.15
N ALA A 37 -5.15 5.31 -3.34
CA ALA A 37 -6.28 5.97 -4.00
C ALA A 37 -7.60 5.79 -3.24
N THR A 38 -8.53 6.72 -3.47
CA THR A 38 -9.89 6.69 -2.90
C THR A 38 -10.90 5.98 -3.79
N ASN A 39 -10.56 5.79 -5.06
CA ASN A 39 -11.43 5.16 -6.05
C ASN A 39 -10.56 4.62 -7.21
N GLY A 40 -11.14 3.75 -8.04
CA GLY A 40 -10.41 3.12 -9.15
C GLY A 40 -10.06 4.06 -10.31
N SER A 41 -10.57 5.29 -10.35
CA SER A 41 -10.18 6.29 -11.37
C SER A 41 -8.91 7.03 -10.98
N ASP A 42 -8.62 7.09 -9.67
CA ASP A 42 -7.38 7.67 -9.15
C ASP A 42 -6.21 6.67 -9.22
N LEU A 43 -6.46 5.37 -9.48
CA LEU A 43 -5.44 4.33 -9.65
C LEU A 43 -4.69 4.45 -10.98
#